data_AF-A0A9E3SVJ0-F1
#
_entry.id   AF-A0A9E3SVJ0-F1
#
_cell.length_a   1.000
_cell.length_b   1.000
_cell.length_c   1.000
_cell.angle_alpha   90.00
_cell.angle_beta   90.00
_cell.angle_gamma   90.00
#
_symmetry.space_group_name_H-M   'P 1'
#
loop_
_entity.id
_entity.type
_entity.pdbx_description
1 polymer ?
#
loop_
_entity_poly.entity_id
_entity_poly.type
_entity_poly.pdbx_seq_one_letter_code
_entity_poly.pdbx_strand_id
1 'polypeptide(L)'
;MRRLLLVIAAVIVLIGVILLLNFTASNPSGRRYSSEIPLTTGEGKAGEIGGDGERILAKDLGLPNNNAPGQRQCACGTSSGTPSQCNLCFAHSALIQNYRVPDFVSPNFVAEAKNVRQLLVSYDRDFRQISEIAAAAREADLPFWLYVRVDTVVDGAFHALFAGMKGGIVYYFAVPEYVDSLDRLGQLSLLAGLILIIALLVWGWLLRLSLGHSDEPPSVPLRRASQPDPNRSLDEAEDFLRRAKDRARSQIDQDKDNGKQP
;
A
#
# COMPACT_ATOMS: atom_id res chain seq x y z
N MET A 1 31.66 -9.36 1.40
CA MET A 1 30.56 -10.34 1.25
C MET A 1 29.40 -10.15 2.22
N ARG A 2 29.57 -10.12 3.55
CA ARG A 2 28.44 -10.01 4.52
C ARG A 2 27.50 -8.81 4.29
N ARG A 3 28.06 -7.62 4.01
CA ARG A 3 27.25 -6.42 3.70
C ARG A 3 26.41 -6.60 2.44
N LEU A 4 26.97 -7.23 1.40
CA LEU A 4 26.25 -7.54 0.17
C LEU A 4 25.08 -8.50 0.42
N LEU A 5 25.30 -9.57 1.21
CA LEU A 5 24.25 -10.51 1.57
C LEU A 5 23.13 -9.87 2.40
N LEU A 6 23.46 -8.95 3.31
CA LEU A 6 22.46 -8.17 4.05
C LEU A 6 21.64 -7.25 3.14
N VAL A 7 22.28 -6.60 2.17
CA VAL A 7 21.57 -5.78 1.18
C VAL A 7 20.61 -6.64 0.36
N ILE A 8 21.06 -7.80 -0.13
CA ILE A 8 20.20 -8.73 -0.87
C ILE A 8 19.01 -9.19 -0.01
N ALA A 9 19.25 -9.56 1.25
CA ALA A 9 18.19 -9.98 2.17
C ALA A 9 17.17 -8.86 2.41
N ALA A 10 17.64 -7.61 2.60
CA ALA A 10 16.77 -6.45 2.76
C ALA A 10 15.92 -6.18 1.50
N VAL A 11 16.49 -6.33 0.30
CA VAL A 11 15.75 -6.22 -0.96
C VAL A 11 14.66 -7.30 -1.07
N ILE A 12 14.96 -8.55 -0.71
CA ILE A 12 13.98 -9.64 -0.71
C ILE A 12 12.81 -9.33 0.24
N VAL A 13 13.11 -8.85 1.46
CA VAL A 13 12.06 -8.45 2.42
C VAL A 13 11.23 -7.30 1.86
N LEU A 14 11.86 -6.29 1.26
CA LEU A 14 11.16 -5.16 0.65
C LEU A 14 10.21 -5.61 -0.47
N ILE A 15 10.65 -6.50 -1.35
CA ILE A 15 9.80 -7.09 -2.40
C ILE A 15 8.64 -7.84 -1.76
N GLY A 16 8.88 -8.65 -0.71
CA GLY A 16 7.82 -9.37 0.00
C GLY A 16 6.77 -8.44 0.62
N VAL A 17 7.20 -7.33 1.22
CA VAL A 17 6.29 -6.30 1.73
C VAL A 17 5.47 -5.69 0.59
N ILE A 18 6.11 -5.29 -0.51
CA ILE A 18 5.41 -4.70 -1.68
C ILE A 18 4.38 -5.67 -2.25
N LEU A 19 4.70 -6.97 -2.36
CA LEU A 19 3.79 -7.99 -2.85
C LEU A 19 2.59 -8.24 -1.92
N LEU A 20 2.74 -7.97 -0.62
CA LEU A 20 1.64 -8.06 0.35
C LEU A 20 0.78 -6.78 0.38
N LEU A 21 1.30 -5.66 -0.12
CA LEU A 21 0.53 -4.43 -0.21
C LEU A 21 -0.50 -4.55 -1.33
N ASN A 22 -1.78 -4.48 -0.96
CA ASN A 22 -2.88 -4.51 -1.91
C ASN A 22 -2.92 -3.28 -2.84
N PHE A 23 -2.14 -2.21 -2.60
CA PHE A 23 -2.24 -0.92 -3.29
C PHE A 23 -1.24 -0.73 -4.46
N THR A 24 -0.86 -1.80 -5.13
CA THR A 24 0.19 -1.79 -6.18
C THR A 24 -0.35 -2.01 -7.59
N ALA A 25 -1.68 -2.01 -7.77
CA ALA A 25 -2.28 -2.30 -9.07
C ALA A 25 -2.30 -1.06 -9.98
N SER A 26 -2.13 -1.27 -11.29
CA SER A 26 -2.12 -0.21 -12.30
C SER A 26 -3.51 0.29 -12.71
N ASN A 27 -4.56 -0.15 -12.04
CA ASN A 27 -5.95 0.25 -12.33
C ASN A 27 -6.36 1.45 -11.43
N PRO A 28 -7.44 2.17 -11.77
CA PRO A 28 -7.85 3.38 -11.04
C PRO A 28 -8.06 3.25 -9.53
N SER A 29 -8.46 2.08 -9.01
CA SER A 29 -8.59 1.90 -7.56
C SER A 29 -7.24 1.83 -6.85
N GLY A 30 -6.15 1.60 -7.60
CA GLY A 30 -4.83 1.28 -7.09
C GLY A 30 -4.76 -0.10 -6.42
N ARG A 31 -5.88 -0.81 -6.29
CA ARG A 31 -5.99 -2.05 -5.51
C ARG A 31 -5.97 -3.29 -6.40
N ARG A 32 -5.35 -4.37 -5.94
CA ARG A 32 -5.45 -5.69 -6.62
C ARG A 32 -6.84 -6.28 -6.44
N TYR A 33 -7.39 -6.15 -5.22
CA TYR A 33 -8.73 -6.62 -4.88
C TYR A 33 -9.54 -5.59 -4.10
N SER A 34 -10.86 -5.77 -4.14
CA SER A 34 -11.85 -4.96 -3.43
C SER A 34 -11.55 -4.81 -1.93
N SER A 35 -11.94 -3.69 -1.32
CA SER A 35 -11.79 -3.51 0.13
C SER A 35 -12.67 -4.42 0.97
N GLU A 36 -13.75 -4.91 0.38
CA GLU A 36 -14.78 -5.74 1.00
C GLU A 36 -15.11 -6.90 0.06
N ILE A 37 -15.54 -8.02 0.64
CA ILE A 37 -16.08 -9.16 -0.11
C ILE A 37 -17.54 -8.79 -0.46
N PRO A 38 -17.92 -8.71 -1.74
CA PRO A 38 -19.30 -8.42 -2.06
C PRO A 38 -20.20 -9.63 -1.81
N LEU A 39 -21.50 -9.38 -1.76
CA LEU A 39 -22.51 -10.44 -1.80
C LEU A 39 -22.31 -11.36 -3.01
N THR A 40 -22.49 -12.65 -2.79
CA THR A 40 -22.37 -13.70 -3.80
C THR A 40 -23.68 -14.43 -4.05
N THR A 41 -23.69 -15.33 -5.03
CA THR A 41 -24.88 -16.13 -5.38
C THR A 41 -25.33 -16.97 -4.19
N GLY A 42 -26.56 -16.75 -3.72
CA GLY A 42 -27.12 -17.40 -2.53
C GLY A 42 -27.26 -16.47 -1.32
N GLU A 43 -26.63 -15.29 -1.36
CA GLU A 43 -26.65 -14.31 -0.26
C GLU A 43 -27.60 -13.13 -0.53
N GLY A 44 -28.15 -13.02 -1.74
CA GLY A 44 -29.09 -11.96 -2.13
C GLY A 44 -29.71 -12.17 -3.52
N LYS A 45 -30.62 -11.26 -3.90
CA LYS A 45 -31.18 -11.20 -5.26
C LYS A 45 -30.13 -10.66 -6.24
N ALA A 46 -30.28 -10.98 -7.53
CA ALA A 46 -29.31 -10.57 -8.56
C ALA A 46 -29.01 -9.05 -8.58
N GLY A 47 -30.03 -8.21 -8.36
CA GLY A 47 -29.85 -6.75 -8.28
C GLY A 47 -29.10 -6.29 -7.03
N GLU A 48 -29.27 -6.97 -5.91
CA GLU A 48 -28.56 -6.67 -4.65
C GLU A 48 -27.08 -7.08 -4.76
N ILE A 49 -26.81 -8.22 -5.40
CA ILE A 49 -25.45 -8.69 -5.69
C ILE A 49 -24.70 -7.72 -6.60
N GLY A 50 -25.34 -7.24 -7.67
CA GLY A 50 -24.77 -6.23 -8.56
C GLY A 50 -24.52 -4.90 -7.84
N GLY A 51 -25.56 -4.40 -7.15
CA GLY A 51 -25.49 -3.13 -6.43
C GLY A 51 -24.46 -3.11 -5.29
N ASP A 52 -24.22 -4.23 -4.62
CA ASP A 52 -23.19 -4.32 -3.59
C ASP A 52 -21.77 -4.25 -4.18
N GLY A 53 -21.54 -4.91 -5.32
CA GLY A 53 -20.29 -4.77 -6.07
C GLY A 53 -20.03 -3.33 -6.52
N GLU A 54 -21.07 -2.67 -7.05
CA GLU A 54 -21.01 -1.24 -7.40
C GLU A 54 -20.72 -0.36 -6.18
N ARG A 55 -21.37 -0.60 -5.04
CA ARG A 55 -21.13 0.16 -3.79
C ARG A 55 -19.67 0.05 -3.33
N ILE A 56 -19.12 -1.16 -3.33
CA ILE A 56 -17.74 -1.40 -2.91
C ILE A 56 -16.77 -0.71 -3.87
N LEU A 57 -16.98 -0.85 -5.18
CA LEU A 57 -16.13 -0.20 -6.17
C LEU A 57 -16.22 1.33 -6.10
N ALA A 58 -17.41 1.90 -5.83
CA ALA A 58 -17.58 3.33 -5.65
C ALA A 58 -16.69 3.87 -4.52
N LYS A 59 -16.66 3.15 -3.39
CA LYS A 59 -15.82 3.49 -2.24
C LYS A 59 -14.33 3.38 -2.59
N ASP A 60 -13.93 2.32 -3.28
CA ASP A 60 -12.53 2.07 -3.63
C ASP A 60 -11.99 3.04 -4.70
N LEU A 61 -12.83 3.48 -5.64
CA LEU A 61 -12.48 4.49 -6.64
C LEU A 61 -12.52 5.92 -6.09
N GLY A 62 -13.14 6.14 -4.92
CA GLY A 62 -13.48 7.48 -4.45
C GLY A 62 -14.44 8.21 -5.41
N LEU A 63 -15.23 7.44 -6.17
CA LEU A 63 -16.15 7.95 -7.19
C LEU A 63 -17.57 7.47 -6.89
N PRO A 64 -18.56 8.37 -6.84
CA PRO A 64 -19.94 7.94 -6.65
C PRO A 64 -20.48 7.19 -7.88
N ASN A 65 -21.41 6.27 -7.67
CA ASN A 65 -22.09 5.56 -8.75
C ASN A 65 -22.83 6.55 -9.66
N ASN A 66 -22.73 6.35 -10.97
CA ASN A 66 -23.28 7.25 -11.99
C ASN A 66 -24.83 7.28 -12.02
N ASN A 67 -25.49 6.32 -11.38
CA ASN A 67 -26.94 6.37 -11.14
C ASN A 67 -27.34 7.26 -9.96
N ALA A 68 -26.39 7.80 -9.20
CA ALA A 68 -26.73 8.71 -8.11
C ALA A 68 -27.32 10.03 -8.65
N PRO A 69 -28.19 10.70 -7.87
CA PRO A 69 -28.89 11.89 -8.32
C PRO A 69 -27.94 13.01 -8.75
N GLY A 70 -28.25 13.70 -9.85
CA GLY A 70 -27.58 14.94 -10.23
C GLY A 70 -26.24 14.80 -10.97
N GLN A 71 -25.78 13.58 -11.27
CA GLN A 71 -24.49 13.37 -11.94
C GLN A 71 -24.50 12.34 -13.07
N ARG A 72 -25.68 11.93 -13.54
CA ARG A 72 -25.78 10.84 -14.52
C ARG A 72 -25.22 11.25 -15.87
N GLN A 73 -24.07 10.68 -16.23
CA GLN A 73 -23.41 10.86 -17.51
C GLN A 73 -23.67 9.65 -18.41
N CYS A 74 -23.93 9.87 -19.68
CA CYS A 74 -24.28 8.80 -20.61
C CYS A 74 -23.33 8.74 -21.81
N ALA A 75 -23.21 7.56 -22.39
CA ALA A 75 -22.73 7.38 -23.75
C ALA A 75 -23.94 7.42 -24.69
N CYS A 76 -23.92 8.26 -25.72
CA CYS A 76 -25.10 8.53 -26.55
C CYS A 76 -24.88 8.11 -28.01
N GLY A 77 -25.97 7.89 -28.74
CA GLY A 77 -25.91 7.70 -30.19
C GLY A 77 -25.53 9.00 -30.92
N THR A 78 -24.90 8.89 -32.09
CA THR A 78 -24.49 10.07 -32.89
C THR A 78 -25.66 10.92 -33.36
N SER A 79 -26.83 10.32 -33.56
CA SER A 79 -28.05 11.02 -33.97
C SER A 79 -28.95 11.43 -32.80
N SER A 80 -28.57 11.12 -31.56
CA SER A 80 -29.35 11.47 -30.37
C SER A 80 -28.77 12.70 -29.68
N GLY A 81 -29.62 13.68 -29.37
CA GLY A 81 -29.28 14.69 -28.36
C GLY A 81 -29.23 14.06 -26.96
N THR A 82 -28.92 14.86 -25.93
CA THR A 82 -28.88 14.38 -24.54
C THR A 82 -30.25 13.84 -24.11
N PRO A 83 -30.37 12.54 -23.77
CA PRO A 83 -31.64 11.96 -23.30
C PRO A 83 -32.09 12.63 -22.01
N SER A 84 -33.40 12.72 -21.76
CA SER A 84 -33.93 13.33 -20.53
C SER A 84 -33.52 12.63 -19.24
N GLN A 85 -33.11 11.35 -19.34
CA GLN A 85 -32.57 10.59 -18.22
C GLN A 85 -31.09 10.87 -17.95
N CYS A 86 -30.40 11.60 -18.81
CA CYS A 86 -28.97 11.90 -18.76
C CYS A 86 -28.76 13.38 -18.51
N ASN A 87 -27.81 13.75 -17.65
CA ASN A 87 -27.43 15.15 -17.47
C ASN A 87 -26.55 15.64 -18.61
N LEU A 88 -25.69 14.75 -19.13
CA LEU A 88 -24.83 15.01 -20.28
C LEU A 88 -24.47 13.70 -20.98
N CYS A 89 -24.06 13.83 -22.24
CA CYS A 89 -23.41 12.77 -22.99
C CYS A 89 -21.89 13.00 -22.95
N PHE A 90 -21.12 12.10 -22.32
CA PHE A 90 -19.66 12.25 -22.26
C PHE A 90 -19.00 11.87 -23.61
N ALA A 91 -19.69 11.07 -24.41
CA ALA A 91 -19.26 10.66 -25.74
C ALA A 91 -20.46 10.32 -26.63
N HIS A 92 -20.24 10.36 -27.94
CA HIS A 92 -21.21 9.93 -28.94
C HIS A 92 -20.61 8.82 -29.79
N SER A 93 -21.35 7.74 -30.02
CA SER A 93 -20.88 6.60 -30.81
C SER A 93 -21.99 6.09 -31.74
N ALA A 94 -21.63 5.77 -32.98
CA ALA A 94 -22.58 5.23 -33.96
C ALA A 94 -23.06 3.80 -33.60
N LEU A 95 -22.36 3.11 -32.69
CA LEU A 95 -22.77 1.79 -32.20
C LEU A 95 -23.91 1.87 -31.17
N ILE A 96 -24.14 3.05 -30.60
CA ILE A 96 -25.19 3.27 -29.59
C ILE A 96 -26.46 3.71 -30.30
N GLN A 97 -27.53 2.92 -30.17
CA GLN A 97 -28.82 3.27 -30.76
C GLN A 97 -29.53 4.41 -30.02
N ASN A 98 -29.51 4.37 -28.68
CA ASN A 98 -30.14 5.37 -27.82
C ASN A 98 -29.09 5.98 -26.87
N TYR A 99 -28.92 5.36 -25.70
CA TYR A 99 -27.88 5.72 -24.75
C TYR A 99 -27.53 4.52 -23.87
N ARG A 100 -26.34 4.59 -23.26
CA ARG A 100 -25.87 3.70 -22.19
C ARG A 100 -25.43 4.54 -21.00
N VAL A 101 -25.68 4.01 -19.81
CA VAL A 101 -25.24 4.60 -18.55
C VAL A 101 -24.15 3.70 -18.00
N PRO A 102 -22.87 4.10 -18.06
CA PRO A 102 -21.82 3.36 -17.40
C PRO A 102 -21.98 3.42 -15.88
N ASP A 103 -21.50 2.43 -15.14
CA ASP A 103 -21.58 2.43 -13.67
C ASP A 103 -20.77 3.59 -13.05
N PHE A 104 -19.62 3.93 -13.65
CA PHE A 104 -18.74 5.02 -13.21
C PHE A 104 -18.19 5.82 -14.38
N VAL A 105 -18.23 7.15 -14.27
CA VAL A 105 -17.65 8.07 -15.25
C VAL A 105 -16.87 9.14 -14.51
N SER A 106 -15.60 9.30 -14.87
CA SER A 106 -14.73 10.39 -14.40
C SER A 106 -14.15 11.14 -15.60
N PRO A 107 -13.51 12.30 -15.38
CA PRO A 107 -12.74 12.97 -16.43
C PRO A 107 -11.58 12.15 -16.99
N ASN A 108 -11.13 11.11 -16.28
CA ASN A 108 -9.90 10.37 -16.61
C ASN A 108 -10.13 8.92 -17.05
N PHE A 109 -11.33 8.37 -16.86
CA PHE A 109 -11.68 6.99 -17.20
C PHE A 109 -13.18 6.74 -17.07
N VAL A 110 -13.64 5.67 -17.72
CA VAL A 110 -14.96 5.05 -17.55
C VAL A 110 -14.77 3.67 -16.92
N ALA A 111 -15.67 3.26 -16.03
CA ALA A 111 -15.62 1.91 -15.46
C ALA A 111 -17.01 1.26 -15.34
N GLU A 112 -16.99 -0.07 -15.41
CA GLU A 112 -18.14 -0.96 -15.23
C GLU A 112 -17.83 -1.99 -14.15
N ALA A 113 -18.81 -2.33 -13.32
CA ALA A 113 -18.74 -3.38 -12.31
C ALA A 113 -19.63 -4.56 -12.71
N LYS A 114 -19.09 -5.78 -12.66
CA LYS A 114 -19.82 -7.02 -12.93
C LYS A 114 -19.49 -8.08 -11.88
N ASN A 115 -20.32 -8.14 -10.85
CA ASN A 115 -20.23 -9.14 -9.78
C ASN A 115 -20.97 -10.45 -10.15
N VAL A 116 -20.46 -11.17 -11.16
CA VAL A 116 -21.12 -12.38 -11.73
C VAL A 116 -20.15 -13.56 -11.89
N ARG A 117 -20.67 -14.80 -11.91
CA ARG A 117 -19.84 -16.03 -12.15
C ARG A 117 -19.39 -16.18 -13.60
N GLN A 118 -20.21 -15.72 -14.52
CA GLN A 118 -20.02 -15.97 -15.95
C GLN A 118 -20.35 -14.70 -16.70
N LEU A 119 -19.39 -14.24 -17.49
CA LEU A 119 -19.56 -13.12 -18.41
C LEU A 119 -19.32 -13.65 -19.82
N LEU A 120 -20.38 -14.22 -20.40
CA LEU A 120 -20.36 -14.96 -21.67
C LEU A 120 -21.04 -14.17 -22.78
N VAL A 121 -20.54 -14.29 -24.01
CA VAL A 121 -21.14 -13.63 -25.18
C VAL A 121 -22.55 -14.14 -25.47
N SER A 122 -22.84 -15.41 -25.11
CA SER A 122 -24.19 -15.97 -25.21
C SER A 122 -25.23 -15.14 -24.44
N TYR A 123 -24.79 -14.35 -23.45
CA TYR A 123 -25.59 -13.33 -22.80
C TYR A 123 -25.49 -12.00 -23.57
N ASP A 124 -26.16 -11.95 -24.73
CA ASP A 124 -26.11 -10.85 -25.72
C ASP A 124 -26.24 -9.45 -25.09
N ARG A 125 -27.04 -9.33 -24.04
CA ARG A 125 -27.27 -8.05 -23.35
C ARG A 125 -25.98 -7.43 -22.80
N ASP A 126 -25.20 -8.18 -22.03
CA ASP A 126 -24.04 -7.64 -21.32
C ASP A 126 -22.90 -7.36 -22.30
N PHE A 127 -22.69 -8.27 -23.26
CA PHE A 127 -21.68 -8.07 -24.30
C PHE A 127 -22.00 -6.84 -25.17
N ARG A 128 -23.26 -6.66 -25.58
CA ARG A 128 -23.68 -5.48 -26.33
C ARG A 128 -23.52 -4.20 -25.51
N GLN A 129 -23.96 -4.19 -24.24
CA GLN A 129 -23.81 -3.02 -23.38
C GLN A 129 -22.33 -2.62 -23.19
N ILE A 130 -21.48 -3.60 -22.88
CA ILE A 130 -20.05 -3.36 -22.62
C ILE A 130 -19.34 -2.92 -23.91
N SER A 131 -19.65 -3.51 -25.06
CA SER A 131 -19.07 -3.11 -26.36
C SER A 131 -19.49 -1.70 -26.79
N GLU A 132 -20.75 -1.32 -26.56
CA GLU A 132 -21.24 0.04 -26.80
C GLU A 132 -20.54 1.08 -25.91
N ILE A 133 -20.39 0.79 -24.61
CA ILE A 133 -19.67 1.67 -23.67
C ILE A 133 -18.18 1.75 -24.03
N ALA A 134 -17.56 0.62 -24.38
CA ALA A 134 -16.16 0.57 -24.81
C ALA A 134 -15.91 1.43 -26.04
N ALA A 135 -16.82 1.39 -27.02
CA ALA A 135 -16.74 2.23 -28.20
C ALA A 135 -16.85 3.72 -27.83
N ALA A 136 -17.81 4.10 -26.98
CA ALA A 136 -17.94 5.47 -26.51
C ALA A 136 -16.71 5.97 -25.72
N ALA A 137 -16.14 5.14 -24.85
CA ALA A 137 -14.91 5.47 -24.13
C ALA A 137 -13.74 5.70 -25.11
N ARG A 138 -13.64 4.89 -26.18
CA ARG A 138 -12.65 5.08 -27.25
C ARG A 138 -12.83 6.41 -27.99
N GLU A 139 -14.06 6.76 -28.36
CA GLU A 139 -14.35 8.05 -29.02
C GLU A 139 -14.00 9.25 -28.14
N ALA A 140 -14.15 9.13 -26.81
CA ALA A 140 -13.74 10.15 -25.84
C ALA A 140 -12.25 10.11 -25.45
N ASP A 141 -11.45 9.21 -26.03
CA ASP A 141 -10.06 8.93 -25.65
C ASP A 141 -9.87 8.62 -24.15
N LEU A 142 -10.88 8.01 -23.52
CA LEU A 142 -10.88 7.64 -22.11
C LEU A 142 -10.51 6.15 -21.93
N PRO A 143 -9.66 5.82 -20.94
CA PRO A 143 -9.49 4.46 -20.46
C PRO A 143 -10.83 3.84 -20.04
N PHE A 144 -11.07 2.59 -20.43
CA PHE A 144 -12.23 1.81 -20.00
C PHE A 144 -11.80 0.63 -19.12
N TRP A 145 -12.39 0.52 -17.93
CA TRP A 145 -12.06 -0.53 -16.97
C TRP A 145 -13.29 -1.39 -16.63
N LEU A 146 -13.19 -2.70 -16.85
CA LEU A 146 -14.23 -3.65 -16.48
C LEU A 146 -13.80 -4.44 -15.24
N TYR A 147 -14.40 -4.10 -14.10
CA TYR A 147 -14.15 -4.76 -12.83
C TYR A 147 -15.06 -5.98 -12.70
N VAL A 148 -14.47 -7.17 -12.62
CA VAL A 148 -15.17 -8.46 -12.51
C VAL A 148 -14.81 -9.15 -11.20
N ARG A 149 -15.53 -10.22 -10.87
CA ARG A 149 -15.17 -11.07 -9.73
C ARG A 149 -13.93 -11.90 -10.05
N VAL A 150 -13.14 -12.21 -9.03
CA VAL A 150 -11.86 -12.93 -9.20
C VAL A 150 -12.00 -14.33 -9.80
N ASP A 151 -13.17 -14.94 -9.66
CA ASP A 151 -13.54 -16.25 -10.21
C ASP A 151 -14.51 -16.15 -11.41
N THR A 152 -14.73 -14.95 -11.96
CA THR A 152 -15.58 -14.78 -13.15
C THR A 152 -14.93 -15.46 -14.35
N VAL A 153 -15.65 -16.36 -15.00
CA VAL A 153 -15.26 -16.85 -16.34
C VAL A 153 -15.63 -15.79 -17.36
N VAL A 154 -14.62 -15.16 -17.96
CA VAL A 154 -14.77 -14.12 -18.98
C VAL A 154 -14.52 -14.71 -20.35
N ASP A 155 -15.47 -14.52 -21.27
CA ASP A 155 -15.34 -14.98 -22.64
C ASP A 155 -14.21 -14.24 -23.39
N GLY A 156 -13.52 -14.95 -24.28
CA GLY A 156 -12.42 -14.41 -25.08
C GLY A 156 -12.81 -13.19 -25.91
N ALA A 157 -14.08 -13.04 -26.30
CA ALA A 157 -14.54 -11.86 -27.02
C ALA A 157 -14.46 -10.57 -26.18
N PHE A 158 -14.61 -10.64 -24.86
CA PHE A 158 -14.36 -9.48 -24.00
C PHE A 158 -12.88 -9.13 -24.02
N HIS A 159 -11.97 -10.10 -23.89
CA HIS A 159 -10.53 -9.83 -24.02
C HIS A 159 -10.17 -9.20 -25.38
N ALA A 160 -10.79 -9.68 -26.46
CA ALA A 160 -10.60 -9.11 -27.79
C ALA A 160 -11.14 -7.67 -27.90
N LEU A 161 -12.25 -7.35 -27.23
CA LEU A 161 -12.80 -5.99 -27.17
C LEU A 161 -11.82 -4.99 -26.52
N PHE A 162 -11.16 -5.41 -25.43
CA PHE A 162 -10.18 -4.59 -24.72
C PHE A 162 -8.79 -4.57 -25.37
N ALA A 163 -8.53 -5.42 -26.38
CA ALA A 163 -7.27 -5.43 -27.09
C ALA A 163 -7.02 -4.07 -27.78
N GLY A 164 -5.95 -3.38 -27.40
CA GLY A 164 -5.60 -2.07 -27.94
C GLY A 164 -6.40 -0.89 -27.37
N MET A 165 -7.26 -1.12 -26.37
CA MET A 165 -7.89 -0.03 -25.62
C MET A 165 -6.97 0.50 -24.51
N LYS A 166 -7.19 1.76 -24.13
CA LYS A 166 -6.69 2.26 -22.85
C LYS A 166 -7.54 1.61 -21.75
N GLY A 167 -6.95 0.93 -20.79
CA GLY A 167 -7.66 0.19 -19.74
C GLY A 167 -7.72 -1.32 -19.96
N GLY A 168 -8.66 -2.00 -19.31
CA GLY A 168 -8.70 -3.46 -19.33
C GLY A 168 -9.69 -4.09 -18.36
N ILE A 169 -9.64 -5.42 -18.30
CA ILE A 169 -10.45 -6.23 -17.39
C ILE A 169 -9.65 -6.43 -16.09
N VAL A 170 -10.29 -6.15 -14.95
CA VAL A 170 -9.69 -6.28 -13.62
C VAL A 170 -10.46 -7.31 -12.82
N TYR A 171 -9.80 -8.41 -12.47
CA TYR A 171 -10.30 -9.44 -11.56
C TYR A 171 -10.21 -8.93 -10.12
N TYR A 172 -11.28 -8.30 -9.66
CA TYR A 172 -11.23 -7.35 -8.55
C TYR A 172 -12.01 -7.80 -7.33
N PHE A 173 -13.26 -8.20 -7.52
CA PHE A 173 -14.12 -8.54 -6.40
C PHE A 173 -13.72 -9.90 -5.82
N ALA A 174 -13.13 -9.90 -4.63
CA ALA A 174 -12.72 -11.12 -3.95
C ALA A 174 -13.95 -11.92 -3.52
N VAL A 175 -13.88 -13.26 -3.61
CA VAL A 175 -14.92 -14.16 -3.07
C VAL A 175 -14.50 -14.71 -1.72
N PRO A 176 -15.44 -15.22 -0.90
CA PRO A 176 -15.08 -16.03 0.25
C PRO A 176 -14.06 -17.10 -0.14
N GLU A 177 -13.06 -17.31 0.71
CA GLU A 177 -11.98 -18.30 0.52
C GLU A 177 -11.04 -18.03 -0.66
N TYR A 178 -11.14 -16.88 -1.33
CA TYR A 178 -10.15 -16.50 -2.34
C TYR A 178 -8.76 -16.34 -1.71
N VAL A 179 -7.79 -17.07 -2.24
CA VAL A 179 -6.38 -16.99 -1.83
C VAL A 179 -5.59 -16.34 -2.97
N ASP A 180 -5.04 -15.16 -2.73
CA ASP A 180 -4.14 -14.51 -3.68
C ASP A 180 -2.81 -15.29 -3.76
N SER A 181 -2.47 -15.71 -4.97
CA SER A 181 -1.18 -16.34 -5.28
C SER A 181 0.02 -15.44 -4.92
N LEU A 182 -0.12 -14.12 -5.08
CA LEU A 182 0.93 -13.15 -4.77
C LEU A 182 1.09 -12.96 -3.25
N ASP A 183 0.02 -13.09 -2.45
CA ASP A 183 0.14 -13.04 -1.00
C ASP A 183 0.96 -14.23 -0.48
N ARG A 184 0.77 -15.42 -1.06
CA ARG A 184 1.60 -16.60 -0.72
C ARG A 184 3.08 -16.37 -1.08
N LEU A 185 3.35 -15.78 -2.25
CA LEU A 185 4.72 -15.42 -2.65
C LEU A 185 5.31 -14.32 -1.76
N GLY A 186 4.51 -13.33 -1.37
CA GLY A 186 4.88 -12.27 -0.44
C GLY A 186 5.24 -12.81 0.94
N GLN A 187 4.44 -13.73 1.48
CA GLN A 187 4.71 -14.42 2.75
C GLN A 187 6.01 -15.25 2.68
N LEU A 188 6.18 -16.03 1.61
CA LEU A 188 7.38 -16.86 1.41
C LEU A 188 8.65 -16.01 1.28
N SER A 189 8.60 -14.94 0.48
CA SER A 189 9.74 -14.02 0.31
C SER A 189 10.08 -13.29 1.61
N LEU A 190 9.08 -12.83 2.37
CA LEU A 190 9.28 -12.20 3.66
C LEU A 190 9.90 -13.17 4.68
N LEU A 191 9.40 -14.40 4.75
CA LEU A 191 9.93 -15.44 5.65
C LEU A 191 11.37 -15.84 5.28
N ALA A 192 11.64 -16.06 3.99
CA ALA A 192 12.99 -16.37 3.51
C ALA A 192 13.98 -15.23 3.79
N GLY A 193 13.56 -13.98 3.56
CA GLY A 193 14.37 -12.79 3.85
C GLY A 193 14.70 -12.65 5.33
N LEU A 194 13.72 -12.84 6.22
CA LEU A 194 13.93 -12.80 7.67
C LEU A 194 14.87 -13.91 8.15
N ILE A 195 14.69 -15.15 7.68
CA ILE A 195 15.58 -16.27 8.02
C ILE A 195 17.02 -15.96 7.60
N LEU A 196 17.22 -15.41 6.41
CA LEU A 196 18.55 -15.05 5.92
C LEU A 196 19.19 -13.94 6.78
N ILE A 197 18.43 -12.92 7.18
CA ILE A 197 18.90 -11.87 8.08
C ILE A 197 19.32 -12.48 9.43
N ILE A 198 18.48 -13.32 10.03
CA ILE A 198 18.77 -13.97 11.31
C ILE A 198 20.03 -14.83 11.20
N ALA A 199 20.14 -15.66 10.15
CA ALA A 199 21.30 -16.50 9.91
C ALA A 199 22.60 -15.67 9.79
N LEU A 200 22.56 -14.53 9.09
CA LEU A 200 23.70 -13.61 8.95
C LEU A 200 24.06 -12.88 10.26
N LEU A 201 23.09 -12.64 11.13
CA LEU A 201 23.32 -12.08 12.46
C LEU A 201 23.96 -13.12 13.38
N VAL A 202 23.41 -14.33 13.44
CA VAL A 202 23.93 -15.46 14.23
C VAL A 202 25.34 -15.82 13.78
N TRP A 203 25.58 -15.95 12.47
CA TRP A 203 26.92 -16.20 11.91
C TRP A 203 27.92 -15.13 12.34
N GLY A 204 27.51 -13.86 12.30
CA GLY A 204 28.37 -12.76 12.74
C GLY A 204 28.64 -12.74 14.23
N TRP A 205 27.68 -13.16 15.05
CA TRP A 205 27.85 -13.29 16.50
C TRP A 205 28.78 -14.46 16.85
N LEU A 206 28.59 -15.63 16.21
CA LEU A 206 29.45 -16.80 16.37
C LEU A 206 30.90 -16.50 15.94
N LEU A 207 31.11 -15.78 14.85
CA LEU A 207 32.44 -15.34 14.45
C LEU A 207 33.11 -14.43 15.50
N ARG A 208 32.35 -13.53 16.14
CA ARG A 208 32.89 -12.68 17.21
C ARG A 208 33.27 -13.48 18.47
N LEU A 209 32.52 -14.52 18.78
CA LEU A 209 32.83 -15.44 19.88
C LEU A 209 34.04 -16.33 19.55
N SER A 210 34.13 -16.84 18.32
CA SER A 210 35.21 -17.74 17.89
C SER A 210 36.52 -17.02 17.63
N LEU A 211 36.50 -15.76 17.19
CA LEU A 211 37.66 -14.88 17.11
C LEU A 211 37.92 -14.16 18.45
N GLY A 212 37.55 -14.81 19.56
CA GLY A 212 37.42 -14.22 20.88
C GLY A 212 38.54 -13.23 21.22
N HIS A 213 38.14 -12.07 21.75
CA HIS A 213 38.89 -11.26 22.72
C HIS A 213 40.42 -11.37 22.62
N SER A 214 40.98 -11.11 21.44
CA SER A 214 42.38 -10.66 21.32
C SER A 214 42.41 -9.14 21.43
N ASP A 215 41.69 -8.59 22.40
CA ASP A 215 42.12 -7.32 23.00
C ASP A 215 43.25 -7.70 23.95
N GLU A 216 44.41 -8.02 23.36
CA GLU A 216 45.65 -7.87 24.09
C GLU A 216 45.72 -6.37 24.42
N PRO A 217 45.60 -5.96 25.69
CA PRO A 217 45.72 -4.55 26.02
C PRO A 217 47.07 -4.09 25.48
N PRO A 218 47.16 -2.92 24.81
CA PRO A 218 48.44 -2.44 24.32
C PRO A 218 49.41 -2.47 25.50
N SER A 219 50.46 -3.27 25.37
CA SER A 219 51.51 -3.38 26.37
C SER A 219 52.13 -2.01 26.50
N VAL A 220 51.66 -1.26 27.49
CA VAL A 220 52.20 0.05 27.83
C VAL A 220 53.67 -0.20 28.15
N PRO A 221 54.63 0.42 27.44
CA PRO A 221 56.03 0.29 27.82
C PRO A 221 56.16 0.79 29.25
N LEU A 222 56.77 -0.02 30.12
CA LEU A 222 57.02 0.30 31.52
C LEU A 222 57.67 1.69 31.62
N ARG A 223 56.85 2.69 31.94
CA ARG A 223 57.33 4.05 32.20
C ARG A 223 58.03 3.98 33.55
N ARG A 224 59.35 4.11 33.51
CA ARG A 224 60.25 4.26 34.67
C ARG A 224 59.55 5.07 35.76
N ALA A 225 59.27 4.44 36.90
CA ALA A 225 58.64 5.09 38.04
C ALA A 225 59.54 6.23 38.53
N SER A 226 59.19 7.46 38.18
CA SER A 226 59.65 8.65 38.89
C SER A 226 59.04 8.60 40.29
N GLN A 227 59.90 8.65 41.31
CA GLN A 227 59.51 8.63 42.73
C GLN A 227 58.40 9.67 43.01
N PRO A 228 57.37 9.32 43.78
CA PRO A 228 56.34 10.28 44.15
C PRO A 228 56.92 11.32 45.12
N ASP A 229 56.84 12.59 44.72
CA ASP A 229 57.18 13.73 45.56
C ASP A 229 56.14 13.86 46.70
N PRO A 230 56.53 13.67 47.98
CA PRO A 230 55.61 13.65 49.12
C PRO A 230 54.94 15.00 49.39
N ASN A 231 55.40 16.09 48.77
CA ASN A 231 54.77 17.40 48.94
C ASN A 231 53.52 17.58 48.08
N ARG A 232 53.35 16.78 47.02
CA ARG A 232 52.19 16.89 46.11
C ARG A 232 50.88 16.45 46.76
N SER A 233 50.92 15.50 47.71
CA SER A 233 49.70 15.05 48.40
C SER A 233 49.20 16.03 49.46
N LEU A 234 50.07 16.88 50.00
CA LEU A 234 49.68 17.91 50.97
C LEU A 234 48.95 19.06 50.26
N ASP A 235 49.47 19.50 49.11
CA ASP A 235 48.81 20.53 48.29
C ASP A 235 47.44 20.06 47.81
N GLU A 236 47.32 18.80 47.34
CA GLU A 236 46.03 18.23 46.90
C GLU A 236 45.01 18.10 48.04
N ALA A 237 45.46 17.80 49.28
CA ALA A 237 44.60 17.74 50.45
C ALA A 237 44.13 19.13 50.90
N GLU A 238 45.00 20.14 50.82
CA GLU A 238 44.65 21.53 51.16
C GLU A 238 43.68 22.13 50.13
N ASP A 239 43.87 21.80 48.85
CA ASP A 239 42.96 22.17 47.76
C ASP A 239 41.58 21.53 47.90
N PHE A 240 41.53 20.28 48.37
CA PHE A 240 40.27 19.59 48.64
C PHE A 240 39.53 20.24 49.83
N LEU A 241 40.24 20.57 50.90
CA LEU A 241 39.67 21.23 52.07
C LEU A 241 39.12 22.63 51.75
N ARG A 242 39.82 23.40 50.91
CA ARG A 242 39.32 24.70 50.43
C ARG A 242 38.02 24.54 49.64
N ARG A 243 37.99 23.64 48.67
CA ARG A 243 36.79 23.38 47.84
C ARG A 243 35.60 22.86 48.68
N ALA A 244 35.86 22.03 49.69
CA ALA A 244 34.83 21.56 50.60
C ALA A 244 34.25 22.69 51.47
N LYS A 245 35.12 23.58 51.97
CA LYS A 245 34.71 24.74 52.77
C LYS A 245 33.90 25.75 51.95
N ASP A 246 34.27 25.99 50.70
CA ASP A 246 33.56 26.91 49.82
C ASP A 246 32.17 26.40 49.46
N ARG A 247 32.01 25.08 49.21
CA ARG A 247 30.68 24.47 48.99
C ARG A 247 29.78 24.56 50.23
N ALA A 248 30.33 24.37 51.42
CA ALA A 248 29.57 24.47 52.66
C ALA A 248 29.08 25.91 52.90
N ARG A 249 29.90 26.93 52.60
CA ARG A 249 29.48 28.34 52.69
C ARG A 249 28.39 28.68 51.69
N SER A 250 28.51 28.25 50.43
CA SER A 250 27.49 28.54 49.41
C SER A 250 26.13 27.94 49.75
N GLN A 251 26.08 26.79 50.43
CA GLN A 251 24.82 26.19 50.86
C GLN A 251 24.16 26.96 52.00
N ILE A 252 24.94 27.46 52.97
CA ILE A 252 24.40 28.28 54.08
C ILE A 252 23.83 29.61 53.58
N ASP A 253 24.46 30.22 52.57
CA ASP A 253 23.97 31.47 51.99
C ASP A 253 22.69 31.25 51.16
N GLN A 254 22.56 30.12 50.45
CA GLN A 254 21.33 29.76 49.73
C GLN A 254 20.15 29.45 50.66
N ASP A 255 20.40 28.79 51.80
CA ASP A 255 19.35 28.51 52.78
C ASP A 255 18.85 29.77 53.51
N LYS A 256 19.70 30.80 53.64
CA LYS A 256 19.29 32.10 54.21
C LYS A 256 18.42 32.93 53.27
N ASP A 257 18.64 32.84 51.96
CA ASP A 257 17.82 33.54 50.96
C ASP A 257 16.45 32.86 50.75
N ASN A 258 16.37 31.53 50.87
CA ASN A 258 15.09 30.79 50.79
C ASN A 258 14.20 30.95 52.04
N GLY A 259 14.72 31.53 53.13
CA GLY A 259 13.97 31.81 54.37
C GLY A 259 13.31 33.19 54.43
N LYS A 260 13.41 34.01 53.38
CA LYS A 260 12.79 35.34 53.27
C LYS A 260 12.02 35.49 51.95
N GLN A 261 10.95 34.74 51.79
CA GLN A 261 9.86 35.12 50.88
C GLN A 261 8.57 35.26 51.72
N PRO A 262 7.88 36.43 51.67
CA PRO A 262 6.65 36.69 52.42
C PRO A 262 5.46 35.88 51.88
#